data_AF-A0A814YQE9-F1
#
_entry.id   AF-A0A814YQE9-F1
#
_cell.length_a   1.000
_cell.length_b   1.000
_cell.length_c   1.000
_cell.angle_alpha   90.00
_cell.angle_beta   90.00
_cell.angle_gamma   90.00
#
_symmetry.space_group_name_H-M   'P 1'
#
loop_
_entity.id
_entity.type
_entity.pdbx_description
1 polymer ?
#
loop_
_entity_poly.entity_id
_entity_poly.type
_entity_poly.pdbx_seq_one_letter_code
_entity_poly.pdbx_strand_id
1 'polypeptide(L)'
;MLLFIVGICNETSKTEFICICSLGWQGSNCEIQTNYCQNVTCQNNGVCRSLTKNYTCECLGDSYSGRYCQIESNTLVFHQTISKSFAFIAIIAMASVMMIVIVMDIMKYCFGIDVISKDLKRIRQRTKVRKRKTPIIIRFIYVN
;
A
#
# COMPACT_ATOMS: atom_id res chain seq x y z
N MET A 1 -31.40 30.39 -37.72
CA MET A 1 -30.44 29.59 -36.94
C MET A 1 -31.15 28.36 -36.43
N LEU A 2 -31.05 27.24 -37.15
CA LEU A 2 -31.63 25.96 -36.74
C LEU A 2 -30.68 25.32 -35.72
N LEU A 3 -31.06 25.35 -34.44
CA LEU A 3 -30.37 24.61 -33.38
C LEU A 3 -30.79 23.15 -33.46
N PHE A 4 -29.99 22.33 -34.16
CA PHE A 4 -29.98 20.90 -33.89
C PHE A 4 -29.14 20.73 -32.61
N ILE A 5 -29.63 19.96 -31.64
CA ILE A 5 -29.12 19.89 -30.25
C ILE A 5 -27.62 19.52 -30.16
N VAL A 6 -27.01 19.09 -31.27
CA VAL A 6 -25.65 18.57 -31.43
C VAL A 6 -24.71 19.48 -32.23
N GLY A 7 -25.15 20.65 -32.73
CA GLY A 7 -24.27 21.59 -33.46
C GLY A 7 -24.96 22.86 -33.97
N ILE A 8 -24.17 23.77 -34.52
CA ILE A 8 -24.65 25.02 -35.14
C ILE A 8 -24.42 24.93 -36.65
N CYS A 9 -25.50 24.98 -37.44
CA CYS A 9 -25.43 24.98 -38.90
C CYS A 9 -25.71 26.38 -39.46
N ASN A 10 -24.78 26.89 -40.27
CA ASN A 10 -24.90 28.15 -40.99
C ASN A 10 -25.01 27.88 -42.50
N GLU A 11 -25.91 28.60 -43.17
CA GLU A 11 -26.02 28.58 -44.63
C GLU A 11 -24.91 29.42 -45.26
N THR A 12 -24.15 28.82 -46.16
CA THR A 12 -23.07 29.50 -46.90
C THR A 12 -23.56 29.96 -48.27
N SER A 13 -24.51 29.23 -48.88
CA SER A 13 -25.10 29.50 -50.20
C SER A 13 -26.56 29.00 -50.27
N LYS A 14 -27.27 29.30 -51.38
CA LYS A 14 -28.67 28.86 -51.62
C LYS A 14 -28.88 27.33 -51.64
N THR A 15 -27.79 26.55 -51.68
CA THR A 15 -27.76 25.08 -51.72
C THR A 15 -26.70 24.44 -50.82
N GLU A 16 -25.87 25.23 -50.13
CA GLU A 16 -24.77 24.74 -49.29
C GLU A 16 -24.88 25.32 -47.88
N PHE A 17 -24.72 24.45 -46.89
CA PHE A 17 -24.66 24.81 -45.49
C PHE A 17 -23.48 24.08 -44.84
N ILE A 18 -22.88 24.71 -43.84
CA ILE A 18 -21.76 24.16 -43.07
C ILE A 18 -22.20 24.07 -41.60
N CYS A 19 -22.04 22.88 -41.01
CA CYS A 19 -22.32 22.65 -39.61
C CYS A 19 -21.03 22.58 -38.78
N ILE A 20 -21.01 23.30 -37.66
CA ILE A 20 -20.00 23.20 -36.62
C ILE A 20 -20.57 22.29 -35.52
N CYS A 21 -19.98 21.11 -35.39
CA CYS A 21 -20.45 20.09 -34.47
C CYS A 21 -19.94 20.30 -33.05
N SER A 22 -20.77 19.93 -32.08
CA SER A 22 -20.40 19.90 -30.67
C SER A 22 -19.40 18.77 -30.42
N LEU A 23 -18.62 18.89 -29.34
CA LEU A 23 -17.65 17.87 -28.92
C LEU A 23 -18.31 16.48 -28.82
N GLY A 24 -17.73 15.50 -29.53
CA GLY A 24 -18.24 14.12 -29.57
C GLY A 24 -19.16 13.82 -30.75
N TRP A 25 -19.34 14.76 -31.69
CA TRP A 25 -20.15 14.60 -32.90
C TRP A 25 -19.38 15.05 -34.15
N GLN A 26 -19.65 14.39 -35.27
CA GLN A 26 -19.06 14.62 -36.59
C GLN A 26 -20.11 14.32 -37.68
N GLY A 27 -19.73 14.52 -38.94
CA GLY A 27 -20.65 14.40 -40.08
C GLY A 27 -21.06 15.79 -40.60
N SER A 28 -21.65 15.83 -41.80
CA SER A 28 -22.04 17.09 -42.45
C SER A 28 -23.16 17.81 -41.68
N ASN A 29 -23.97 17.07 -40.92
CA ASN A 29 -25.09 17.57 -40.13
C ASN A 29 -24.91 17.25 -38.63
N CYS A 30 -23.70 16.89 -38.20
CA CYS A 30 -23.41 16.48 -36.82
C CYS A 30 -24.23 15.27 -36.36
N GLU A 31 -24.53 14.36 -37.28
CA GLU A 31 -25.37 13.18 -37.10
C GLU A 31 -24.60 11.94 -36.62
N ILE A 32 -23.27 11.96 -36.72
CA ILE A 32 -22.41 10.82 -36.37
C ILE A 32 -21.77 11.08 -35.01
N GLN A 33 -21.98 10.19 -34.05
CA GLN A 33 -21.25 10.25 -32.78
C GLN A 33 -19.79 9.84 -32.99
N THR A 34 -18.85 10.64 -32.50
CA THR A 34 -17.41 10.33 -32.57
C THR A 34 -17.13 9.07 -31.77
N ASN A 35 -16.59 8.05 -32.43
CA ASN A 35 -16.13 6.83 -31.77
C ASN A 35 -14.68 7.00 -31.32
N TYR A 36 -14.48 7.33 -30.04
CA TYR A 36 -13.15 7.48 -29.46
C TYR A 36 -12.40 6.15 -29.30
N CYS A 37 -13.06 5.02 -29.54
CA CYS A 37 -12.44 3.69 -29.56
C CYS A 37 -11.86 3.29 -30.92
N GLN A 38 -12.10 4.05 -32.00
CA GLN A 38 -11.76 3.64 -33.36
C GLN A 38 -10.26 3.37 -33.57
N ASN A 39 -9.40 4.09 -32.85
CA ASN A 39 -7.93 3.92 -32.86
C ASN A 39 -7.39 3.45 -31.49
N VAL A 40 -8.23 2.86 -30.65
CA VAL A 40 -7.85 2.39 -29.31
C VAL A 40 -7.95 0.88 -29.26
N THR A 41 -6.82 0.24 -28.96
CA THR A 41 -6.75 -1.20 -28.72
C THR A 41 -6.56 -1.43 -27.23
N CYS A 42 -7.59 -1.95 -26.56
CA CYS A 42 -7.46 -2.46 -25.19
C CYS A 42 -6.82 -3.86 -25.25
N GLN A 43 -5.75 -4.06 -24.49
CA GLN A 43 -5.04 -5.34 -24.39
C GLN A 43 -5.79 -6.31 -23.46
N ASN A 44 -5.34 -7.58 -23.43
CA ASN A 44 -5.82 -8.60 -22.49
C ASN A 44 -7.35 -8.75 -22.46
N ASN A 45 -7.97 -8.78 -23.65
CA ASN A 45 -9.42 -8.87 -23.83
C ASN A 45 -10.22 -7.76 -23.13
N GLY A 46 -9.61 -6.60 -22.89
CA GLY A 46 -10.33 -5.42 -22.40
C GLY A 46 -11.34 -4.89 -23.41
N VAL A 47 -12.46 -4.36 -22.93
CA VAL A 47 -13.53 -3.78 -23.76
C VAL A 47 -13.38 -2.26 -23.79
N CYS A 48 -13.27 -1.68 -24.99
CA CYS A 48 -13.25 -0.22 -25.13
C CYS A 48 -14.67 0.36 -25.08
N ARG A 49 -14.90 1.33 -24.20
CA ARG A 49 -16.12 2.14 -24.17
C ARG A 49 -15.84 3.57 -24.59
N SER A 50 -16.49 4.00 -25.66
CA SER A 50 -16.46 5.38 -26.13
C SER A 50 -17.37 6.25 -25.26
N LEU A 51 -16.86 7.37 -24.77
CA LEU A 51 -17.58 8.39 -24.00
C LEU A 51 -17.71 9.67 -24.84
N THR A 52 -18.46 10.67 -24.38
CA THR A 52 -18.72 11.90 -25.16
C THR A 52 -17.46 12.72 -25.49
N LYS A 53 -16.38 12.59 -24.71
CA LYS A 53 -15.12 13.34 -24.93
C LYS A 53 -13.85 12.51 -24.71
N ASN A 54 -13.99 11.20 -24.47
CA ASN A 54 -12.87 10.32 -24.12
C ASN A 54 -13.25 8.87 -24.40
N TYR A 55 -12.34 7.95 -24.10
CA TYR A 55 -12.61 6.53 -24.05
C TYR A 55 -12.10 5.95 -22.73
N THR A 56 -12.62 4.79 -22.35
CA THR A 56 -12.09 3.99 -21.25
C THR A 56 -11.98 2.53 -21.68
N CYS A 57 -10.89 1.86 -21.30
CA CYS A 57 -10.77 0.42 -21.43
C CYS A 57 -11.25 -0.24 -20.14
N GLU A 58 -12.28 -1.06 -20.24
CA GLU A 58 -12.74 -1.92 -19.15
C GLU A 58 -11.94 -3.23 -19.19
N CYS A 59 -11.08 -3.41 -18.20
CA CYS A 59 -10.21 -4.57 -18.11
C CYS A 59 -10.97 -5.80 -17.60
N LEU A 60 -10.57 -6.98 -18.07
CA LEU A 60 -11.22 -8.22 -17.72
C LEU A 60 -10.82 -8.68 -16.31
N GLY A 61 -11.66 -8.39 -15.32
CA GLY A 61 -11.43 -8.77 -13.92
C GLY A 61 -10.29 -8.00 -13.25
N ASP A 62 -9.88 -8.47 -12.08
CA ASP A 62 -8.90 -7.78 -11.21
C ASP A 62 -7.43 -8.13 -11.54
N SER A 63 -7.22 -9.04 -12.50
CA SER A 63 -5.89 -9.49 -12.92
C SER A 63 -5.23 -8.58 -13.95
N TYR A 64 -5.94 -7.59 -14.49
CA TYR A 64 -5.40 -6.64 -15.45
C TYR A 64 -5.72 -5.20 -15.05
N SER A 65 -4.77 -4.30 -15.26
CA SER A 65 -4.86 -2.89 -14.91
C SER A 65 -4.13 -1.99 -15.91
N GLY A 66 -4.27 -0.67 -15.75
CA GLY A 66 -3.69 0.33 -16.65
C GLY A 66 -4.67 0.87 -17.71
N ARG A 67 -4.30 1.97 -18.37
CA ARG A 67 -5.17 2.69 -19.33
C ARG A 67 -5.63 1.85 -20.51
N TYR A 68 -4.83 0.87 -20.92
CA TYR A 68 -5.12 -0.05 -22.01
C TYR A 68 -5.16 -1.51 -21.54
N CYS A 69 -5.34 -1.74 -20.23
CA CYS A 69 -5.32 -3.08 -19.63
C CYS A 69 -4.00 -3.83 -19.88
N GLN A 70 -2.90 -3.10 -20.00
CA GLN A 70 -1.59 -3.65 -20.36
C GLN A 70 -0.82 -4.25 -19.18
N ILE A 71 -1.23 -3.96 -17.94
CA ILE A 71 -0.52 -4.39 -16.72
C ILE A 71 -1.22 -5.62 -16.18
N GLU A 72 -0.51 -6.74 -16.09
CA GLU A 72 -1.02 -7.96 -15.45
C GLU A 72 -0.76 -7.89 -13.93
N SER A 73 -1.82 -7.68 -13.14
CA SER A 73 -1.79 -7.72 -11.69
C SER A 73 -1.93 -9.15 -11.21
N ASN A 74 -0.79 -9.83 -11.02
CA ASN A 74 -0.70 -11.10 -10.28
C ASN A 74 -0.93 -10.92 -8.75
N THR A 75 -1.90 -10.10 -8.36
CA THR A 75 -2.22 -9.77 -6.96
C THR A 75 -2.87 -10.93 -6.20
N LEU A 76 -3.38 -11.95 -6.91
CA LEU A 76 -3.98 -13.15 -6.31
C LEU A 76 -2.96 -14.12 -5.69
N VAL A 77 -1.65 -13.96 -5.93
CA VAL A 77 -0.62 -14.79 -5.30
C VAL A 77 0.12 -14.02 -4.21
N PHE A 78 0.32 -12.72 -4.36
CA PHE A 78 1.12 -11.93 -3.43
C PHE A 78 0.47 -11.81 -2.04
N HIS A 79 -0.84 -11.53 -1.95
CA HIS A 79 -1.47 -11.29 -0.65
C HIS A 79 -1.64 -12.57 0.19
N GLN A 80 -1.86 -13.71 -0.48
CA GLN A 80 -2.09 -15.00 0.20
C GLN A 80 -0.78 -15.75 0.50
N THR A 81 0.26 -15.57 -0.33
CA THR A 81 1.57 -16.20 -0.11
C THR A 81 2.36 -15.45 0.95
N ILE A 82 2.41 -14.11 0.89
CA ILE A 82 3.13 -13.29 1.87
C ILE A 82 2.54 -13.45 3.28
N SER A 83 1.21 -13.43 3.41
CA SER A 83 0.53 -13.61 4.71
C SER A 83 0.86 -14.97 5.35
N LYS A 84 0.88 -16.05 4.55
CA LYS A 84 1.26 -17.39 5.03
C LYS A 84 2.76 -17.46 5.41
N SER A 85 3.64 -16.83 4.63
CA SER A 85 5.07 -16.80 4.93
C SER A 85 5.39 -16.05 6.22
N PHE A 86 4.78 -14.89 6.47
CA PHE A 86 4.98 -14.15 7.72
C PHE A 86 4.45 -14.90 8.94
N ALA A 87 3.27 -15.54 8.83
CA ALA A 87 2.74 -16.37 9.90
C ALA A 87 3.67 -17.55 10.22
N PHE A 88 4.23 -18.22 9.21
CA PHE A 88 5.17 -19.33 9.40
C PHE A 88 6.48 -18.88 10.05
N ILE A 89 7.04 -17.75 9.61
CA ILE A 89 8.24 -17.15 10.21
C ILE A 89 7.99 -16.81 11.69
N ALA A 90 6.84 -16.22 12.02
CA ALA A 90 6.48 -15.90 13.40
C ALA A 90 6.36 -17.16 14.27
N ILE A 91 5.74 -18.23 13.76
CA ILE A 91 5.61 -19.50 14.48
C ILE A 91 6.98 -20.13 14.76
N ILE A 92 7.88 -20.15 13.76
CA ILE A 92 9.25 -20.66 13.92
C ILE A 92 10.01 -19.84 14.96
N ALA A 93 9.89 -18.51 14.92
CA ALA A 93 10.54 -17.63 15.88
C ALA A 93 10.04 -17.86 17.32
N MET A 94 8.73 -18.03 17.50
CA MET A 94 8.15 -18.34 18.81
C MET A 94 8.60 -19.72 19.31
N ALA A 95 8.62 -20.73 18.44
CA ALA A 95 9.08 -22.07 18.78
C ALA A 95 10.57 -22.09 19.15
N SER A 96 11.42 -21.37 18.43
CA SER A 96 12.86 -21.30 18.75
C SER A 96 13.11 -20.63 20.10
N VAL A 97 12.38 -19.56 20.42
CA VAL A 97 12.43 -18.91 21.75
C VAL A 97 11.98 -19.88 22.84
N MET A 98 10.86 -20.58 22.64
CA MET A 98 10.39 -21.58 23.61
C MET A 98 11.40 -22.70 23.83
N MET A 99 12.03 -23.20 22.76
CA MET A 99 13.08 -24.21 22.85
C MET A 99 14.30 -23.69 23.62
N ILE A 100 14.72 -22.44 23.41
CA ILE A 100 15.81 -21.82 24.16
C ILE A 100 15.46 -21.71 25.65
N VAL A 101 14.24 -21.29 25.99
CA VAL A 101 13.76 -21.21 27.38
C VAL A 101 13.77 -22.60 28.03
N ILE A 102 13.25 -23.62 27.34
CA ILE A 102 13.27 -25.00 27.82
C ILE A 102 14.70 -25.48 28.06
N VAL A 103 15.64 -25.18 27.14
CA VAL A 103 17.05 -25.53 27.32
C VAL A 103 17.65 -24.79 28.53
N MET A 104 17.34 -23.50 28.72
CA MET A 104 17.77 -22.74 29.90
C MET A 104 17.23 -23.33 31.21
N ASP A 105 15.97 -23.76 31.22
CA ASP A 105 15.34 -24.40 32.38
C ASP A 105 15.94 -25.79 32.64
N ILE A 106 16.12 -26.63 31.61
CA ILE A 106 16.78 -27.95 31.73
C ILE A 106 18.18 -27.78 32.31
N MET A 107 18.98 -26.83 31.81
CA MET A 107 20.31 -26.58 32.35
C MET A 107 20.26 -26.17 33.82
N LYS A 108 19.25 -25.39 34.22
CA LYS A 108 19.05 -24.97 35.61
C LYS A 108 18.63 -26.13 36.51
N TYR A 109 17.66 -26.95 36.09
CA TYR A 109 17.11 -28.05 36.89
C TYR A 109 18.03 -29.28 36.94
N CYS A 110 18.66 -29.65 35.81
CA CYS A 110 19.50 -30.84 35.76
C CYS A 110 20.90 -30.61 36.35
N PHE A 111 21.50 -29.43 36.15
CA PHE A 111 22.86 -29.17 36.62
C PHE A 111 22.92 -28.34 37.91
N GLY A 112 21.81 -27.72 38.35
CA GLY A 112 21.78 -26.91 39.57
C GLY A 112 22.68 -25.66 39.50
N ILE A 113 23.15 -25.28 38.31
CA ILE A 113 24.05 -24.13 38.11
C ILE A 113 23.21 -22.88 37.87
N ASP A 114 22.84 -22.19 38.95
CA ASP A 114 22.13 -20.91 38.89
C ASP A 114 23.13 -19.76 38.65
N VAL A 115 23.57 -19.57 37.39
CA VAL A 115 24.56 -18.52 36.99
C VAL A 115 24.10 -17.12 37.41
N ILE A 116 22.79 -16.83 37.25
CA ILE A 116 22.17 -15.53 37.57
C ILE A 116 22.28 -15.21 39.07
N SER A 117 22.21 -16.22 39.95
CA SER A 117 22.25 -16.00 41.41
C SER A 117 23.62 -15.49 41.90
N LYS A 118 24.72 -15.93 41.27
CA LYS A 118 26.08 -15.52 41.61
C LYS A 118 26.33 -14.07 41.16
N ASP A 119 25.84 -13.70 39.99
CA ASP A 119 26.02 -12.34 39.45
C ASP A 119 25.13 -11.30 40.16
N LEU A 120 23.89 -11.64 40.52
CA LEU A 120 23.03 -10.78 41.36
C LEU A 120 23.66 -10.46 42.71
N LYS A 121 24.33 -11.44 43.34
CA LYS A 121 25.06 -11.22 44.60
C LYS A 121 26.22 -10.24 44.41
N ARG A 122 27.00 -10.35 43.33
CA ARG A 122 28.09 -9.41 42.98
C ARG A 122 27.56 -8.00 42.72
N ILE A 123 26.47 -7.84 41.97
CA ILE A 123 25.84 -6.55 41.69
C ILE A 123 25.30 -5.91 42.98
N ARG A 124 24.65 -6.69 43.86
CA ARG A 124 24.14 -6.23 45.15
C ARG A 124 25.26 -5.80 46.10
N GLN A 125 26.41 -6.48 46.06
CA GLN A 125 27.59 -6.08 46.82
C GLN A 125 28.18 -4.76 46.31
N ARG A 126 28.34 -4.58 44.99
CA ARG A 126 28.82 -3.32 44.40
C ARG A 126 27.92 -2.13 44.73
N THR A 127 26.59 -2.31 44.67
CA THR A 127 25.62 -1.26 45.03
C THR A 127 25.64 -0.92 46.52
N LYS A 128 25.80 -1.90 47.42
CA LYS A 128 25.97 -1.65 48.87
C LYS A 128 27.26 -0.87 49.18
N VAL A 129 28.38 -1.20 48.53
CA VAL A 129 29.66 -0.48 48.71
C VAL A 129 29.54 0.96 48.20
N ARG A 130 28.88 1.18 47.05
CA ARG A 130 28.66 2.53 46.49
C ARG A 130 27.81 3.41 47.41
N LYS A 131 26.75 2.87 48.02
CA LYS A 131 25.91 3.58 49.02
C LYS A 131 26.67 3.95 50.30
N ARG A 132 27.66 3.16 50.73
CA ARG A 132 28.48 3.46 51.91
C ARG A 132 29.52 4.56 51.66
N LYS A 133 29.94 4.78 50.41
CA LYS A 133 31.00 5.74 50.04
C LYS A 133 30.51 7.16 49.75
N THR A 134 29.19 7.43 49.78
CA THR A 134 28.66 8.78 49.61
C THR A 134 28.43 9.44 50.98
N PRO A 135 29.37 10.25 51.52
CA PRO A 135 29.08 11.06 52.69
C PRO A 135 28.12 12.20 52.30
N ILE A 136 26.99 12.28 52.99
CA ILE A 136 26.10 13.45 52.92
C ILE A 136 26.75 14.53 53.79
N ILE A 137 27.47 15.47 53.18
CA ILE A 137 27.97 16.65 53.89
C ILE A 137 26.80 17.62 54.02
N ILE A 138 26.09 17.59 55.15
CA ILE A 138 25.13 18.65 55.49
C ILE A 138 25.93 19.77 56.15
N ARG A 139 26.23 20.81 55.38
CA ARG A 139 26.87 22.02 55.89
C ARG A 139 25.79 22.93 56.47
N PHE A 140 25.58 22.88 57.78
CA PHE A 140 24.76 23.89 58.47
C PHE A 140 25.60 25.15 58.65
N ILE A 141 25.26 26.22 57.92
CA ILE A 141 25.77 27.56 58.20
C ILE A 141 24.72 28.23 59.07
N TYR A 142 25.01 28.35 60.36
CA TYR A 142 24.20 29.17 61.28
C TYR A 142 24.57 30.63 61.02
N VAL A 143 23.57 31.44 60.66
CA VAL A 143 23.71 32.90 60.59
C VAL A 143 23.21 33.44 61.92
N ASN A 144 24.13 33.99 62.72
CA ASN A 144 23.86 35.12 63.62
C ASN A 144 25.15 35.91 63.82
#